data_AF-W4VGD9-F1
#
_entry.id   AF-W4VGD9-F1
#
_cell.length_a   1.000
_cell.length_b   1.000
_cell.length_c   1.000
_cell.angle_alpha   90.00
_cell.angle_beta   90.00
_cell.angle_gamma   90.00
#
_symmetry.space_group_name_H-M   'P 1'
#
loop_
_entity.id
_entity.type
_entity.pdbx_description
1 polymer ?
#
loop_
_entity_poly.entity_id
_entity_poly.type
_entity_poly.pdbx_seq_one_letter_code
_entity_poly.pdbx_strand_id
1 'polypeptide(L)'
;MKSIISFFTVFALILSSGLSITATDMDCSDFANWKEAQSFFESEGGGPESDSHRLDSNGDGLACESLPGFDSSYEPYKGDKGETGIFTDTGGHWLKPILNFCII
;
A
#
# COMPACT_ATOMS: atom_id res chain seq x y z
N MET A 1 29.11 33.62 26.01
CA MET A 1 28.37 33.11 24.84
C MET A 1 29.17 31.97 24.18
N LYS A 2 29.32 30.80 24.82
CA LYS A 2 30.18 29.70 24.33
C LYS A 2 29.57 28.30 24.51
N SER A 3 28.34 28.20 25.01
CA SER A 3 27.77 26.91 25.47
C SER A 3 26.60 26.42 24.61
N ILE A 4 26.33 27.04 23.46
CA ILE A 4 25.19 26.69 22.59
C ILE A 4 25.54 25.56 21.61
N ILE A 5 26.85 25.33 21.39
CA ILE A 5 27.37 24.36 20.40
C ILE A 5 27.24 22.92 20.92
N SER A 6 27.01 22.72 22.23
CA SER A 6 26.94 21.39 22.86
C SER A 6 25.57 20.71 22.79
N PHE A 7 24.50 21.41 22.41
CA PHE A 7 23.16 20.81 22.31
C PHE A 7 22.85 20.36 20.87
N PHE A 8 23.35 21.09 19.88
CA PHE A 8 23.14 20.80 18.45
C PHE A 8 23.93 19.58 17.95
N THR A 9 25.10 19.30 18.53
CA THR A 9 25.92 18.14 18.13
C THR A 9 25.33 16.81 18.56
N VAL A 10 24.59 16.79 19.67
CA VAL A 10 23.92 15.56 20.16
C VAL A 10 22.65 15.29 19.35
N PHE A 11 21.94 16.33 18.90
CA PHE A 11 20.75 16.21 18.06
C PHE A 11 21.06 15.68 16.65
N ALA A 12 22.22 16.03 16.09
CA ALA A 12 22.65 15.57 14.76
C ALA A 12 23.06 14.08 14.71
N LEU A 13 23.37 13.45 15.85
CA LEU A 13 23.79 12.03 15.91
C LEU A 13 22.62 11.04 15.94
N ILE A 14 21.39 11.49 16.21
CA ILE A 14 20.22 10.60 16.37
C ILE A 14 19.45 10.42 15.04
N LEU A 15 19.80 11.17 14.00
CA LEU A 15 19.15 11.12 12.68
C LEU A 15 20.04 10.44 11.61
N SER A 16 20.77 9.39 11.95
CA SER A 16 21.57 8.61 10.98
C SER A 16 21.23 7.12 10.94
N SER A 17 20.17 6.71 11.62
CA SER A 17 19.63 5.35 11.46
C SER A 17 18.80 5.30 10.18
N GLY A 18 19.46 5.10 9.05
CA GLY A 18 18.79 4.73 7.80
C GLY A 18 18.09 3.39 8.00
N LEU A 19 16.77 3.41 8.17
CA LEU A 19 15.96 2.21 8.18
C LEU A 19 15.96 1.65 6.74
N SER A 20 16.79 0.64 6.48
CA SER A 20 16.69 -0.16 5.27
C SER A 20 15.64 -1.25 5.48
N ILE A 21 14.39 -0.93 5.16
CA ILE A 21 13.34 -1.94 5.00
C ILE A 21 13.61 -2.60 3.65
N THR A 22 14.16 -3.81 3.66
CA THR A 22 14.26 -4.63 2.45
C THR A 22 12.90 -5.27 2.22
N ALA A 23 12.06 -4.64 1.41
CA ALA A 23 10.87 -5.31 0.88
C ALA A 23 11.36 -6.40 -0.09
N THR A 24 10.97 -7.65 0.17
CA THR A 24 11.23 -8.76 -0.75
C THR A 24 10.30 -8.61 -1.95
N ASP A 25 10.86 -8.61 -3.16
CA ASP A 25 10.06 -8.63 -4.37
C ASP A 25 9.31 -9.96 -4.47
N MET A 26 8.05 -9.92 -4.87
CA MET A 26 7.17 -11.08 -4.94
C MET A 26 6.60 -11.12 -6.35
N ASP A 27 6.70 -12.25 -7.01
CA ASP A 27 6.18 -12.49 -8.35
C ASP A 27 4.90 -13.33 -8.27
N CYS A 28 4.11 -13.36 -9.35
CA CYS A 28 2.94 -14.22 -9.44
C CYS A 28 3.26 -15.72 -9.21
N SER A 29 4.49 -16.17 -9.49
CA SER A 29 4.92 -17.55 -9.24
C SER A 29 5.08 -17.90 -7.75
N ASP A 30 5.11 -16.91 -6.86
CA ASP A 30 5.24 -17.11 -5.42
C ASP A 30 3.90 -17.46 -4.73
N PHE A 31 2.79 -17.35 -5.47
CA PHE A 31 1.45 -17.59 -4.94
C PHE A 31 0.83 -18.85 -5.55
N ALA A 32 0.12 -19.63 -4.73
CA ALA A 32 -0.51 -20.86 -5.20
C ALA A 32 -1.82 -20.60 -5.96
N ASN A 33 -2.49 -19.48 -5.67
CA ASN A 33 -3.77 -19.11 -6.26
C ASN A 33 -3.94 -17.59 -6.32
N TRP A 34 -4.87 -17.14 -7.16
CA TRP A 34 -5.16 -15.72 -7.37
C TRP A 34 -5.54 -14.99 -6.07
N LYS A 35 -6.31 -15.63 -5.18
CA LYS A 35 -6.78 -15.00 -3.94
C LYS A 35 -5.65 -14.63 -2.99
N GLU A 36 -4.62 -15.47 -2.89
CA GLU A 36 -3.41 -15.18 -2.11
C GLU A 36 -2.64 -14.00 -2.70
N ALA A 37 -2.43 -13.98 -4.02
CA ALA A 37 -1.76 -12.89 -4.72
C ALA A 37 -2.51 -11.55 -4.56
N GLN A 38 -3.83 -11.56 -4.78
CA GLN A 38 -4.69 -10.38 -4.63
C GLN A 38 -4.66 -9.84 -3.20
N SER A 39 -4.73 -10.71 -2.19
CA SER A 39 -4.67 -10.29 -0.78
C SER A 39 -3.32 -9.66 -0.44
N PHE A 40 -2.22 -10.19 -0.99
CA PHE A 40 -0.89 -9.63 -0.81
C PHE A 40 -0.76 -8.26 -1.48
N PHE A 41 -1.17 -8.15 -2.75
CA PHE A 41 -1.23 -6.90 -3.51
C PHE A 41 -2.02 -5.83 -2.73
N GLU A 42 -3.19 -6.19 -2.21
CA GLU A 42 -4.01 -5.34 -1.33
C GLU A 42 -3.27 -4.90 -0.06
N SER A 43 -2.58 -5.85 0.59
CA SER A 43 -1.86 -5.62 1.83
C SER A 43 -0.63 -4.72 1.67
N GLU A 44 -0.01 -4.69 0.50
CA GLU A 44 1.10 -3.78 0.18
C GLU A 44 0.60 -2.43 -0.32
N GLY A 45 -0.73 -2.24 -0.40
CA GLY A 45 -1.35 -1.02 -0.90
C GLY A 45 -1.28 -0.89 -2.41
N GLY A 46 -1.07 -2.00 -3.12
CA GLY A 46 -1.04 -2.00 -4.58
C GLY A 46 -2.44 -1.87 -5.16
N GLY A 47 -2.66 -1.02 -6.15
CA GLY A 47 -3.92 -0.86 -6.88
C GLY A 47 -3.62 -0.38 -8.31
N PRO A 48 -4.61 0.14 -9.06
CA PRO A 48 -4.40 0.60 -10.43
C PRO A 48 -3.24 1.61 -10.61
N GLU A 49 -2.98 2.41 -9.58
CA GLU A 49 -1.93 3.45 -9.57
C GLU A 49 -0.67 3.03 -8.79
N SER A 50 -0.66 1.84 -8.18
CA SER A 50 0.43 1.40 -7.31
C SER A 50 0.68 -0.10 -7.51
N ASP A 51 1.83 -0.47 -8.05
CA ASP A 51 2.17 -1.88 -8.21
C ASP A 51 3.66 -2.09 -7.96
N SER A 52 4.04 -2.04 -6.69
CA SER A 52 5.44 -2.16 -6.24
C SER A 52 6.05 -3.51 -6.60
N HIS A 53 5.22 -4.56 -6.63
CA HIS A 53 5.60 -5.95 -6.90
C HIS A 53 5.30 -6.38 -8.33
N ARG A 54 4.82 -5.47 -9.18
CA ARG A 54 4.53 -5.72 -10.60
C ARG A 54 3.55 -6.90 -10.82
N LEU A 55 2.65 -7.11 -9.85
CA LEU A 55 1.68 -8.20 -9.83
C LEU A 55 0.46 -7.91 -10.71
N ASP A 56 0.19 -6.64 -10.99
CA ASP A 56 -0.91 -6.15 -11.84
C ASP A 56 -0.33 -5.47 -13.09
N SER A 57 -0.01 -6.27 -14.09
CA SER A 57 0.60 -5.77 -15.33
C SER A 57 -0.33 -4.93 -16.20
N ASN A 58 -1.64 -5.02 -16.02
CA ASN A 58 -2.62 -4.30 -16.84
C ASN A 58 -3.16 -3.03 -16.16
N GLY A 59 -2.94 -2.89 -14.85
CA GLY A 59 -3.30 -1.73 -14.03
C GLY A 59 -4.79 -1.62 -13.73
N ASP A 60 -5.54 -2.73 -13.72
CA ASP A 60 -6.97 -2.74 -13.42
C ASP A 60 -7.29 -2.96 -11.92
N GLY A 61 -6.26 -3.17 -11.09
CA GLY A 61 -6.36 -3.44 -9.67
C GLY A 61 -6.51 -4.93 -9.34
N LEU A 62 -6.33 -5.82 -10.31
CA LEU A 62 -6.39 -7.27 -10.16
C LEU A 62 -5.00 -7.89 -10.35
N ALA A 63 -4.41 -8.37 -9.26
CA ALA A 63 -3.12 -9.01 -9.29
C ALA A 63 -3.20 -10.41 -9.91
N CYS A 64 -2.22 -10.76 -10.73
CA CYS A 64 -1.92 -12.12 -11.17
C CYS A 64 -3.15 -12.89 -11.71
N GLU A 65 -3.92 -12.30 -12.62
CA GLU A 65 -5.14 -12.86 -13.23
C GLU A 65 -4.93 -14.25 -13.90
N SER A 66 -3.69 -14.63 -14.18
CA SER A 66 -3.32 -15.94 -14.74
C SER A 66 -3.30 -17.08 -13.72
N LEU A 67 -3.37 -16.79 -12.43
CA LEU A 67 -3.30 -17.80 -11.37
C LEU A 67 -4.61 -18.60 -11.24
N PRO A 68 -4.55 -19.85 -10.74
CA PRO A 68 -5.73 -20.65 -10.49
C PRO A 68 -6.72 -19.95 -9.56
N GLY A 69 -8.01 -20.06 -9.89
CA GLY A 69 -9.09 -19.48 -9.10
C GLY A 69 -9.29 -17.98 -9.32
N PHE A 70 -8.74 -17.41 -10.40
CA PHE A 70 -9.05 -16.05 -10.82
C PHE A 70 -10.56 -15.87 -11.04
N ASP A 71 -11.09 -14.80 -10.45
CA ASP A 71 -12.48 -14.39 -10.61
C ASP A 71 -12.54 -13.06 -11.36
N SER A 72 -12.87 -13.12 -12.64
CA SER A 72 -13.01 -11.93 -13.50
C SER A 72 -14.19 -11.04 -13.12
N SER A 73 -15.06 -11.48 -12.20
CA SER A 73 -16.15 -10.68 -11.63
C SER A 73 -15.79 -10.01 -10.30
N TYR A 74 -14.57 -10.23 -9.81
CA TYR A 74 -14.08 -9.54 -8.63
C TYR A 74 -13.95 -8.04 -8.91
N GLU A 75 -14.78 -7.25 -8.24
CA GLU A 75 -14.75 -5.79 -8.30
C GLU A 75 -14.21 -5.25 -6.96
N PRO A 76 -12.89 -5.01 -6.83
CA PRO A 76 -12.34 -4.40 -5.61
C PRO A 76 -12.84 -2.95 -5.41
N TYR A 77 -13.36 -2.31 -6.47
CA TYR A 77 -13.79 -0.92 -6.51
C TYR A 77 -15.27 -0.74 -6.88
N LYS A 78 -16.16 -1.47 -6.21
CA LYS A 78 -17.60 -1.21 -6.36
C LYS A 78 -18.02 0.03 -5.55
N GLY A 79 -17.57 1.20 -5.99
CA GLY A 79 -18.06 2.50 -5.55
C GLY A 79 -19.05 3.03 -6.58
N ASP A 80 -20.29 3.21 -6.17
CA ASP A 80 -21.43 3.52 -7.02
C ASP A 80 -21.16 4.77 -7.86
N LYS A 81 -21.20 4.63 -9.20
CA LYS A 81 -21.12 5.76 -10.12
C LYS A 81 -22.41 6.59 -10.01
N GLY A 82 -22.44 7.53 -9.08
CA GLY A 82 -23.25 8.75 -9.18
C GLY A 82 -24.40 8.91 -8.19
N GLU A 83 -24.11 9.10 -6.90
CA GLU A 83 -25.04 9.81 -6.02
C GLU A 83 -24.35 10.97 -5.30
N THR A 84 -25.01 12.12 -5.31
CA THR A 84 -24.70 13.27 -4.43
C THR A 84 -25.14 12.92 -3.01
N GLY A 85 -24.48 11.93 -2.41
CA GLY A 85 -24.77 11.41 -1.09
C GLY A 85 -23.60 11.67 -0.16
N ILE A 86 -23.90 12.17 1.03
CA ILE A 86 -22.96 12.39 2.13
C ILE A 86 -22.04 11.17 2.27
N PHE A 87 -20.74 11.43 2.14
CA PHE A 87 -19.64 10.45 2.21
C PHE A 87 -19.63 9.75 3.57
N THR A 88 -20.34 8.64 3.70
CA THR A 88 -20.14 7.66 4.77
C THR A 88 -19.13 6.63 4.26
N ASP A 89 -17.88 7.05 4.11
CA ASP A 89 -16.82 6.18 3.62
C ASP A 89 -16.38 5.17 4.67
N THR A 90 -16.84 3.94 4.47
CA THR A 90 -16.06 2.73 4.79
C THR A 90 -15.97 1.85 3.53
N GLY A 91 -15.96 2.47 2.35
CA GLY A 91 -16.24 1.81 1.07
C GLY A 91 -15.31 2.28 -0.03
N GLY A 92 -14.02 1.97 0.11
CA GLY A 92 -13.02 2.24 -0.92
C GLY A 92 -11.60 1.95 -0.43
N HIS A 93 -11.29 0.70 -0.13
CA HIS A 93 -9.96 0.34 0.36
C HIS A 93 -8.93 0.20 -0.77
N TRP A 94 -8.69 1.32 -1.47
CA TRP A 94 -7.36 1.71 -1.94
C TRP A 94 -6.87 3.02 -1.30
N LEU A 95 -7.71 3.68 -0.49
CA LEU A 95 -7.25 4.62 0.52
C LEU A 95 -6.96 3.81 1.78
N LYS A 96 -5.73 3.31 1.96
CA LYS A 96 -5.29 3.02 3.32
C LYS A 96 -5.46 4.32 4.12
N PRO A 97 -6.19 4.33 5.25
CA PRO A 97 -6.19 5.48 6.13
C PRO A 97 -4.75 5.63 6.58
N ILE A 98 -4.13 6.74 6.17
CA ILE A 98 -3.26 7.56 7.02
C ILE A 98 -2.81 6.86 8.32
N LEU A 99 -1.95 5.85 8.23
CA LEU A 99 -1.15 5.40 9.36
C LEU A 99 0.01 6.39 9.61
N ASN A 100 -0.30 7.69 9.54
CA ASN A 100 0.37 8.74 10.28
C ASN A 100 -0.44 10.06 10.36
N PHE A 101 -1.75 10.00 10.61
CA PHE A 101 -2.40 11.11 11.30
C PHE A 101 -3.16 10.55 12.50
N CYS A 102 -2.34 10.12 13.47
CA CYS A 102 -2.69 10.14 14.88
C CYS A 102 -3.33 11.50 15.19
N ILE A 103 -4.65 11.54 15.28
CA ILE A 103 -5.35 12.52 16.09
C ILE A 103 -4.92 12.22 17.53
N ILE A 104 -3.86 12.88 18.03
CA ILE A 104 -3.78 13.67 19.28
C ILE A 104 -2.53 14.56 19.22
#